data_AF-A0A6V2NA07-F1
#
_entry.id   AF-A0A6V2NA07-F1
#
_cell.length_a   1.000
_cell.length_b   1.000
_cell.length_c   1.000
_cell.angle_alpha   90.00
_cell.angle_beta   90.00
_cell.angle_gamma   90.00
#
_symmetry.space_group_name_H-M   'P 1'
#
loop_
_entity.id
_entity.type
_entity.pdbx_description
1 polymer ?
#
loop_
_entity_poly.entity_id
_entity_poly.type
_entity_poly.pdbx_seq_one_letter_code
_entity_poly.pdbx_strand_id
1 'polypeptide(L)'
;MAASVALLSDGFVTAPAVEEDEEAVPLSQSTQLLQRKKEMAAVQLELDKKKDEFLSRMRRCTEREEELAERQDAIKEQVRKFDKFLKENDAKRARALRKAGEEAKIREAREAERVALEAELLRQRAAQGEIEAALRNLERPEQFLARACEHSDYFEDIEAILRRHEVLEATHADLLARVKTSEEQTLQRREELHETRKRTQTEALVNASRIAAHQARLDELRLGAQDEEASLASMESGAKDRLRVLGEVAAAHCCPRPDRISAGVYTQAAQRFVRVCL
;
A
#
# COMPACT_ATOMS: atom_id res chain seq x y z
N MET A 1 -21.46 38.74 -62.24
CA MET A 1 -21.23 40.00 -62.96
C MET A 1 -20.96 39.62 -64.41
N ALA A 2 -21.94 39.54 -65.31
CA ALA A 2 -22.79 40.60 -65.85
C ALA A 2 -21.96 41.74 -66.50
N ALA A 3 -21.74 41.60 -67.82
CA ALA A 3 -21.51 42.64 -68.83
C ALA A 3 -21.54 41.91 -70.19
N SER A 4 -22.65 41.82 -70.93
CA SER A 4 -23.25 42.87 -71.76
C SER A 4 -22.22 43.73 -72.49
N VAL A 5 -21.95 43.41 -73.76
CA VAL A 5 -22.02 44.37 -74.88
C VAL A 5 -22.45 43.60 -76.13
N ALA A 6 -23.75 43.70 -76.43
CA ALA A 6 -24.27 43.60 -77.79
C ALA A 6 -24.34 45.03 -78.33
N LEU A 7 -23.58 45.36 -79.38
CA LEU A 7 -23.86 46.46 -80.30
C LEU A 7 -23.27 46.04 -81.66
N LEU A 8 -24.12 45.76 -82.65
CA LEU A 8 -24.44 46.67 -83.77
C LEU A 8 -23.23 46.80 -84.72
N SER A 9 -23.35 46.66 -86.04
CA SER A 9 -24.46 47.09 -86.87
C SER A 9 -24.32 46.47 -88.25
N ASP A 10 -25.49 46.21 -88.83
CA ASP A 10 -25.76 46.12 -90.25
C ASP A 10 -24.85 47.01 -91.11
N GLY A 11 -24.31 46.39 -92.15
CA GLY A 11 -23.65 47.04 -93.28
C GLY A 11 -24.05 46.30 -94.53
N PHE A 12 -25.35 46.13 -94.72
CA PHE A 12 -26.01 45.85 -95.99
C PHE A 12 -25.33 46.70 -97.06
N VAL A 13 -24.62 46.03 -97.98
CA VAL A 13 -24.01 46.67 -99.13
C VAL A 13 -25.15 47.26 -99.94
N THR A 14 -25.36 48.55 -99.75
CA THR A 14 -26.21 49.41 -100.55
C THR A 14 -25.82 49.22 -102.01
N ALA A 15 -26.71 48.53 -102.74
CA ALA A 15 -26.77 48.60 -104.18
C ALA A 15 -26.83 50.08 -104.58
N PRO A 16 -25.95 50.57 -105.47
CA PRO A 16 -26.12 51.91 -106.02
C PRO A 16 -27.39 51.90 -106.88
N ALA A 17 -28.24 52.89 -106.59
CA ALA A 17 -29.47 53.19 -107.27
C ALA A 17 -29.24 53.43 -108.76
N VAL A 18 -30.20 52.94 -109.54
CA VAL A 18 -30.46 53.29 -110.93
C VAL A 18 -30.83 54.77 -110.98
N GLU A 19 -30.02 55.58 -111.66
CA GLU A 19 -30.49 56.82 -112.29
C GLU A 19 -30.41 56.60 -113.80
N GLU A 20 -31.57 56.56 -114.44
CA GLU A 20 -31.76 56.65 -115.88
C GLU A 20 -31.93 58.13 -116.28
N ASP A 21 -31.57 58.40 -117.55
CA ASP A 21 -31.83 59.60 -118.36
C ASP A 21 -30.77 60.72 -118.35
N GLU A 22 -29.90 60.73 -119.38
CA GLU A 22 -29.91 61.76 -120.44
C GLU A 22 -29.01 61.36 -121.65
N GLU A 23 -29.66 61.24 -122.82
CA GLU A 23 -29.16 61.24 -124.21
C GLU A 23 -28.01 60.31 -124.66
N ALA A 24 -28.40 59.15 -125.21
CA ALA A 24 -27.56 58.32 -126.08
C ALA A 24 -27.42 58.94 -127.49
N VAL A 25 -26.32 59.65 -127.74
CA VAL A 25 -25.80 59.89 -129.10
C VAL A 25 -25.35 58.54 -129.69
N PRO A 26 -25.62 58.20 -130.96
CA PRO A 26 -25.22 56.92 -131.54
C PRO A 26 -23.69 56.89 -131.71
N LEU A 27 -23.00 56.42 -130.67
CA LEU A 27 -21.56 56.23 -130.67
C LEU A 27 -21.22 54.99 -131.51
N SER A 28 -20.35 55.17 -132.50
CA SER A 28 -19.78 54.11 -133.34
C SER A 28 -19.24 52.94 -132.50
N GLN A 29 -19.36 51.70 -132.99
CA GLN A 29 -18.92 50.45 -132.34
C GLN A 29 -17.50 50.53 -131.76
N SER A 30 -16.61 51.30 -132.39
CA SER A 30 -15.24 51.56 -131.92
C SER A 30 -15.17 52.35 -130.61
N THR A 31 -16.10 53.28 -130.38
CA THR A 31 -16.11 54.15 -129.20
C THR A 31 -16.71 53.44 -127.99
N GLN A 32 -17.72 52.60 -128.19
CA GLN A 32 -18.25 51.71 -127.15
C GLN A 32 -17.21 50.68 -126.69
N LEU A 33 -16.40 50.15 -127.62
CA LEU A 33 -15.27 49.27 -127.28
C LEU A 33 -14.19 49.99 -126.45
N LEU A 34 -13.89 51.25 -126.76
CA LEU A 34 -12.96 52.07 -125.98
C LEU A 34 -13.49 52.37 -124.58
N GLN A 35 -14.78 52.67 -124.46
CA GLN A 35 -15.44 52.90 -123.17
C GLN A 35 -15.47 51.64 -122.31
N ARG A 36 -15.81 50.48 -122.90
CA ARG A 36 -15.73 49.17 -122.22
C ARG A 36 -14.30 48.79 -121.81
N LYS A 37 -13.28 49.11 -122.62
CA LYS A 37 -11.86 48.93 -122.24
C LYS A 37 -11.45 49.85 -121.09
N LYS A 38 -11.92 51.09 -121.06
CA LYS A 38 -11.67 52.05 -119.98
C LYS A 38 -12.37 51.62 -118.69
N GLU A 39 -13.60 51.14 -118.77
CA GLU A 39 -14.35 50.55 -117.65
C GLU A 39 -13.66 49.29 -117.13
N MET A 40 -13.24 48.36 -118.00
CA MET A 40 -12.47 47.19 -117.59
C MET A 40 -11.14 47.56 -116.91
N ALA A 41 -10.44 48.58 -117.41
CA ALA A 41 -9.22 49.08 -116.79
C ALA A 41 -9.49 49.74 -115.42
N ALA A 42 -10.60 50.47 -115.28
CA ALA A 42 -11.02 51.06 -114.01
C ALA A 42 -11.38 49.97 -112.98
N VAL A 43 -12.16 48.96 -113.38
CA VAL A 43 -12.50 47.80 -112.54
C VAL A 43 -11.25 46.99 -112.18
N GLN A 44 -10.31 46.82 -113.10
CA GLN A 44 -9.03 46.14 -112.83
C GLN A 44 -8.20 46.92 -111.79
N LEU A 45 -8.14 48.25 -111.90
CA LEU A 45 -7.45 49.11 -110.94
C LEU A 45 -8.13 49.09 -109.56
N GLU A 46 -9.46 49.06 -109.50
CA GLU A 46 -10.20 48.88 -108.24
C GLU A 46 -9.98 47.49 -107.63
N LEU A 47 -9.96 46.45 -108.45
CA LEU A 47 -9.67 45.09 -108.01
C LEU A 47 -8.26 44.99 -107.43
N ASP A 48 -7.28 45.61 -108.08
CA ASP A 48 -5.89 45.61 -107.60
C ASP A 48 -5.74 46.43 -106.31
N LYS A 49 -6.42 47.59 -106.19
CA LYS A 49 -6.53 48.32 -104.90
C LYS A 49 -7.15 47.46 -103.79
N LYS A 50 -8.21 46.70 -104.09
CA LYS A 50 -8.87 45.82 -103.11
C LYS A 50 -7.98 44.63 -102.73
N LYS A 51 -7.22 44.07 -103.66
CA LYS A 51 -6.20 43.05 -103.36
C LYS A 51 -5.12 43.63 -102.44
N ASP A 52 -4.63 44.83 -102.71
CA ASP A 52 -3.61 45.48 -101.86
C ASP A 52 -4.14 45.78 -100.45
N GLU A 53 -5.37 46.30 -100.33
CA GLU A 53 -6.07 46.50 -99.05
C GLU A 53 -6.22 45.18 -98.28
N PHE A 54 -6.62 44.11 -98.96
CA PHE A 54 -6.76 42.78 -98.37
C PHE A 54 -5.41 42.23 -97.90
N LEU A 55 -4.37 42.31 -98.72
CA LEU A 55 -3.02 41.88 -98.36
C LEU A 55 -2.46 42.68 -97.19
N SER A 56 -2.71 43.99 -97.14
CA SER A 56 -2.29 44.83 -96.01
C SER A 56 -3.04 44.47 -94.72
N ARG A 57 -4.34 44.17 -94.79
CA ARG A 57 -5.12 43.69 -93.64
C ARG A 57 -4.65 42.32 -93.18
N MET A 58 -4.35 41.43 -94.13
CA MET A 58 -3.84 40.10 -93.84
C MET A 58 -2.49 40.17 -93.11
N ARG A 59 -1.56 40.99 -93.60
CA ARG A 59 -0.27 41.24 -92.93
C ARG A 59 -0.44 41.75 -91.50
N ARG A 60 -1.35 42.72 -91.29
CA ARG A 60 -1.61 43.23 -89.92
C ARG A 60 -2.24 42.18 -89.01
N CYS A 61 -3.06 41.29 -89.55
CA CYS A 61 -3.61 40.17 -88.77
C CYS A 61 -2.53 39.17 -88.41
N THR A 62 -1.66 38.77 -89.36
CA THR A 62 -0.56 37.84 -89.08
C THR A 62 0.42 38.40 -88.07
N GLU A 63 0.81 39.68 -88.19
CA GLU A 63 1.67 40.36 -87.20
C GLU A 63 1.04 40.34 -85.79
N ARG A 64 -0.27 40.61 -85.69
CA ARG A 64 -0.99 40.56 -84.41
C ARG A 64 -1.11 39.15 -83.84
N GLU A 65 -1.31 38.15 -84.69
CA GLU A 65 -1.34 36.75 -84.28
C GLU A 65 0.01 36.31 -83.73
N GLU A 66 1.11 36.71 -84.38
CA GLU A 66 2.48 36.48 -83.91
C GLU A 66 2.72 37.18 -82.56
N GLU A 67 2.39 38.48 -82.42
CA GLU A 67 2.52 39.20 -81.15
C GLU A 67 1.72 38.54 -80.01
N LEU A 68 0.50 38.08 -80.30
CA LEU A 68 -0.35 37.42 -79.30
C LEU A 68 0.22 36.05 -78.92
N ALA A 69 0.77 35.30 -79.88
CA ALA A 69 1.44 34.03 -79.61
C ALA A 69 2.66 34.22 -78.71
N GLU A 70 3.51 35.22 -79.01
CA GLU A 70 4.68 35.55 -78.17
C GLU A 70 4.27 35.95 -76.75
N ARG A 71 3.25 36.79 -76.60
CA ARG A 71 2.72 37.17 -75.27
C ARG A 71 2.17 35.97 -74.52
N GLN A 72 1.46 35.08 -75.22
CA GLN A 72 0.92 33.87 -74.61
C GLN A 72 2.06 32.96 -74.10
N ASP A 73 3.12 32.78 -74.90
CA ASP A 73 4.24 31.94 -74.52
C ASP A 73 5.06 32.54 -73.37
N ALA A 74 5.24 33.88 -73.34
CA ALA A 74 5.84 34.58 -72.21
C ALA A 74 5.04 34.38 -70.91
N ILE A 75 3.71 34.47 -70.97
CA ILE A 75 2.85 34.20 -69.80
C ILE A 75 2.98 32.74 -69.36
N LYS A 76 2.94 31.78 -70.28
CA LYS A 76 3.14 30.35 -69.94
C LYS A 76 4.48 30.12 -69.27
N GLU A 77 5.55 30.77 -69.73
CA GLU A 77 6.87 30.67 -69.11
C GLU A 77 6.89 31.27 -67.70
N GLN A 78 6.26 32.42 -67.48
CA GLN A 78 6.10 33.02 -66.16
C GLN A 78 5.32 32.10 -65.21
N VAL A 79 4.21 31.52 -65.65
CA VAL A 79 3.44 30.54 -64.86
C VAL A 79 4.32 29.36 -64.45
N ARG A 80 5.10 28.79 -65.38
CA ARG A 80 6.03 27.69 -65.05
C ARG A 80 7.09 28.11 -64.02
N LYS A 81 7.61 29.34 -64.11
CA LYS A 81 8.56 29.91 -63.13
C LYS A 81 7.91 30.09 -61.75
N PHE A 82 6.67 30.60 -61.70
CA PHE A 82 5.92 30.76 -60.45
C PHE A 82 5.57 29.42 -59.82
N ASP A 83 5.10 28.43 -60.59
CA ASP A 83 4.82 27.08 -60.10
C ASP A 83 6.06 26.43 -59.51
N LYS A 84 7.22 26.58 -60.16
CA LYS A 84 8.49 26.10 -59.64
C LYS A 84 8.86 26.81 -58.33
N PHE A 85 8.73 28.14 -58.30
CA PHE A 85 9.00 28.94 -57.09
C PHE A 85 8.10 28.54 -55.91
N LEU A 86 6.80 28.34 -56.14
CA LEU A 86 5.85 27.92 -55.11
C LEU A 86 6.23 26.54 -54.55
N LYS A 87 6.49 25.56 -55.42
CA LYS A 87 6.92 24.21 -55.00
C LYS A 87 8.21 24.25 -54.18
N GLU A 88 9.19 25.05 -54.60
CA GLU A 88 10.44 25.22 -53.87
C GLU A 88 10.24 25.91 -52.51
N ASN A 89 9.38 26.93 -52.45
CA ASN A 89 9.05 27.64 -51.22
C ASN A 89 8.32 26.73 -50.22
N ASP A 90 7.29 26.02 -50.69
CA ASP A 90 6.55 25.04 -49.88
C ASP A 90 7.48 23.93 -49.37
N ALA A 91 8.40 23.44 -50.21
CA ALA A 91 9.40 22.48 -49.78
C ALA A 91 10.36 23.06 -48.73
N LYS A 92 10.77 24.34 -48.85
CA LYS A 92 11.58 25.03 -47.83
C LYS A 92 10.81 25.19 -46.52
N ARG A 93 9.54 25.62 -46.58
CA ARG A 93 8.67 25.78 -45.42
C ARG A 93 8.43 24.44 -44.72
N ALA A 94 8.12 23.39 -45.47
CA ALA A 94 7.92 22.05 -44.92
C ALA A 94 9.18 21.52 -44.23
N ARG A 95 10.37 21.72 -44.82
CA ARG A 95 11.65 21.36 -44.19
C ARG A 95 11.92 22.15 -42.92
N ALA A 96 11.68 23.46 -42.94
CA ALA A 96 11.87 24.33 -41.77
C ALA A 96 10.93 23.93 -40.62
N LEU A 97 9.66 23.65 -40.91
CA LEU A 97 8.68 23.20 -39.91
C LEU A 97 9.04 21.83 -39.32
N ARG A 98 9.47 20.88 -40.16
CA ARG A 98 9.93 19.57 -39.68
C ARG A 98 11.13 19.70 -38.76
N LYS A 99 12.15 20.47 -39.17
CA LYS A 99 13.35 20.72 -38.37
C LYS A 99 13.01 21.41 -37.04
N ALA A 100 12.15 22.43 -37.06
CA ALA A 100 11.71 23.10 -35.85
C ALA A 100 10.95 22.15 -34.90
N GLY A 101 10.11 21.26 -35.45
CA GLY A 101 9.41 20.24 -34.67
C GLY A 101 10.35 19.19 -34.07
N GLU A 102 11.35 18.73 -34.82
CA GLU A 102 12.38 17.81 -34.33
C GLU A 102 13.24 18.45 -33.23
N GLU A 103 13.69 19.69 -33.42
CA GLU A 103 14.45 20.43 -32.41
C GLU A 103 13.62 20.70 -31.14
N ALA A 104 12.32 20.96 -31.28
CA ALA A 104 11.42 21.12 -30.13
C ALA A 104 11.31 19.83 -29.32
N LYS A 105 11.13 18.68 -29.98
CA LYS A 105 11.10 17.36 -29.32
C LYS A 105 12.42 17.03 -28.63
N ILE A 106 13.55 17.31 -29.29
CA ILE A 106 14.87 17.10 -28.69
C ILE A 106 15.03 17.98 -27.45
N ARG A 107 14.63 19.25 -27.52
CA ARG A 107 14.69 20.18 -26.39
C ARG A 107 13.84 19.69 -25.22
N GLU A 108 12.61 19.26 -25.49
CA GLU A 108 11.71 18.73 -24.46
C GLU A 108 12.27 17.48 -23.78
N ALA A 109 12.82 16.54 -24.55
CA ALA A 109 13.46 15.34 -24.02
C ALA A 109 14.69 15.69 -23.14
N ARG A 110 15.53 16.64 -23.58
CA ARG A 110 16.69 17.11 -22.82
C ARG A 110 16.30 17.86 -21.56
N GLU A 111 15.23 18.64 -21.59
CA GLU A 111 14.73 19.34 -20.42
C GLU A 111 14.17 18.37 -19.38
N ALA A 112 13.43 17.34 -19.81
CA ALA A 112 12.96 16.29 -18.91
C ALA A 112 14.14 15.52 -18.27
N GLU A 113 15.17 15.19 -19.06
CA GLU A 113 16.40 14.57 -18.56
C GLU A 113 17.12 15.46 -17.55
N ARG A 114 17.25 16.77 -17.84
CA ARG A 114 17.87 17.75 -16.95
C ARG A 114 17.15 17.80 -15.60
N VAL A 115 15.82 17.91 -15.60
CA VAL A 115 15.01 17.95 -14.37
C VAL A 115 15.17 16.66 -13.57
N ALA A 116 15.18 15.50 -14.24
CA ALA A 116 15.40 14.22 -13.57
C ALA A 116 16.79 14.14 -12.90
N LEU A 117 17.84 14.58 -13.61
CA LEU A 117 19.20 14.60 -13.07
C LEU A 117 19.35 15.61 -11.92
N GLU A 118 18.71 16.78 -11.99
CA GLU A 118 18.70 17.75 -10.90
C GLU A 118 18.03 17.20 -9.64
N ALA A 119 16.92 16.47 -9.79
CA ALA A 119 16.25 15.80 -8.68
C ALA A 119 17.12 14.70 -8.05
N GLU A 120 17.82 13.92 -8.87
CA GLU A 120 18.77 12.89 -8.41
C GLU A 120 19.93 13.52 -7.63
N LEU A 121 20.51 14.60 -8.17
CA LEU A 121 21.60 15.33 -7.54
C LEU A 121 21.20 15.89 -6.17
N LEU A 122 19.98 16.43 -6.04
CA LEU A 122 19.46 16.91 -4.77
C LEU A 122 19.32 15.77 -3.75
N ARG A 123 18.81 14.61 -4.17
CA ARG A 123 18.69 13.44 -3.31
C ARG A 123 20.05 12.94 -2.82
N GLN A 124 21.03 12.86 -3.72
CA GLN A 124 22.39 12.45 -3.38
C GLN A 124 23.06 13.43 -2.42
N ARG A 125 22.87 14.74 -2.62
CA ARG A 125 23.38 15.76 -1.69
C ARG A 125 22.73 15.67 -0.30
N ALA A 126 21.43 15.39 -0.24
CA ALA A 126 20.75 15.17 1.05
C ALA A 126 21.33 13.95 1.77
N ALA A 127 21.46 12.82 1.07
CA ALA A 127 22.05 11.59 1.63
C ALA A 127 23.52 11.81 2.06
N GLN A 128 24.31 12.53 1.27
CA GLN A 128 25.67 12.93 1.65
C GLN A 128 25.65 13.77 2.93
N GLY A 129 24.76 14.76 3.03
CA GLY A 129 24.61 15.59 4.22
C GLY A 129 24.22 14.80 5.48
N GLU A 130 23.37 13.78 5.35
CA GLU A 130 23.01 12.86 6.43
C GLU A 130 24.21 12.04 6.91
N ILE A 131 24.98 11.48 5.96
CA ILE A 131 26.20 10.71 6.27
C ILE A 131 27.24 11.61 6.94
N GLU A 132 27.46 12.82 6.44
CA GLU A 132 28.38 13.77 7.04
C GLU A 132 27.95 14.20 8.44
N ALA A 133 26.64 14.37 8.68
CA ALA A 133 26.12 14.63 10.02
C ALA A 133 26.32 13.44 10.96
N ALA A 134 26.11 12.22 10.48
CA ALA A 134 26.38 11.01 11.24
C ALA A 134 27.87 10.88 11.59
N LEU A 135 28.77 11.15 10.64
CA LEU A 135 30.22 11.17 10.88
C LEU A 135 30.60 12.20 11.95
N ARG A 136 30.09 13.44 11.87
CA ARG A 136 30.33 14.47 12.90
C ARG A 136 29.85 14.05 14.28
N ASN A 137 28.75 13.31 14.38
CA ASN A 137 28.25 12.79 15.65
C ASN A 137 29.15 11.69 16.23
N LEU A 138 29.86 10.95 15.37
CA LEU A 138 30.79 9.89 15.77
C LEU A 138 32.20 10.41 16.13
N GLU A 139 32.59 11.61 15.66
CA GLU A 139 33.91 12.21 15.95
C GLU A 139 34.19 12.33 17.46
N ARG A 140 33.22 12.80 18.25
CA ARG A 140 33.43 12.98 19.71
C ARG A 140 33.58 11.63 20.44
N PRO A 141 32.70 10.63 20.26
CA PRO A 141 32.91 9.29 20.78
C PRO A 141 34.23 8.66 20.33
N GLU A 142 34.60 8.79 19.06
CA GLU A 142 35.87 8.27 18.54
C GLU A 142 37.08 8.90 19.25
N GLN A 143 37.11 10.23 19.38
CA GLN A 143 38.16 10.94 20.12
C GLN A 143 38.20 10.53 21.60
N PHE A 144 37.04 10.30 22.22
CA PHE A 144 36.97 9.82 23.59
C PHE A 144 37.59 8.42 23.73
N LEU A 145 37.23 7.49 22.84
CA LEU A 145 37.77 6.13 22.86
C LEU A 145 39.27 6.10 22.53
N ALA A 146 39.73 6.93 21.59
CA ALA A 146 41.15 7.10 21.29
C ALA A 146 41.92 7.55 22.55
N ARG A 147 41.42 8.56 23.26
CA ARG A 147 42.01 8.99 24.55
C ARG A 147 41.97 7.88 25.59
N ALA A 148 40.90 7.09 25.65
CA ALA A 148 40.81 5.98 26.59
C ALA A 148 41.92 4.94 26.33
N CYS A 149 42.21 4.63 25.06
CA CYS A 149 43.35 3.78 24.69
C CYS A 149 44.69 4.41 25.11
N GLU A 150 44.88 5.72 24.90
CA GLU A 150 46.12 6.41 25.30
C GLU A 150 46.39 6.36 26.80
N HIS A 151 45.33 6.33 27.64
CA HIS A 151 45.46 6.36 29.10
C HIS A 151 45.39 4.98 29.76
N SER A 152 45.10 3.92 28.99
CA SER A 152 44.86 2.58 29.53
C SER A 152 45.71 1.55 28.82
N ASP A 153 46.65 0.95 29.55
CA ASP A 153 47.51 -0.14 29.05
C ASP A 153 46.73 -1.44 28.74
N TYR A 154 45.45 -1.53 29.15
CA TYR A 154 44.62 -2.72 28.94
C TYR A 154 44.06 -2.87 27.52
N PHE A 155 44.05 -1.80 26.72
CA PHE A 155 43.42 -1.79 25.40
C PHE A 155 44.38 -1.23 24.36
N GLU A 156 44.77 -2.07 23.40
CA GLU A 156 45.72 -1.71 22.34
C GLU A 156 45.10 -0.75 21.30
N ASP A 157 43.83 -0.97 20.96
CA ASP A 157 43.08 -0.19 19.99
C ASP A 157 41.61 0.00 20.40
N ILE A 158 40.93 0.92 19.70
CA ILE A 158 39.51 1.20 19.91
C ILE A 158 38.68 -0.07 19.67
N GLU A 159 39.07 -0.89 18.70
CA GLU A 159 38.37 -2.13 18.36
C GLU A 159 38.40 -3.14 19.52
N ALA A 160 39.48 -3.24 20.29
CA ALA A 160 39.57 -4.07 21.48
C ALA A 160 38.59 -3.62 22.57
N ILE A 161 38.39 -2.30 22.75
CA ILE A 161 37.38 -1.77 23.65
C ILE A 161 35.98 -2.18 23.19
N LEU A 162 35.68 -2.02 21.89
CA LEU A 162 34.38 -2.35 21.32
C LEU A 162 34.08 -3.85 21.44
N ARG A 163 35.02 -4.73 21.07
CA ARG A 163 34.86 -6.19 21.24
C ARG A 163 34.64 -6.58 22.70
N ARG A 164 35.35 -5.95 23.64
CA ARG A 164 35.15 -6.22 25.08
C ARG A 164 33.77 -5.75 25.54
N HIS A 165 33.33 -4.59 25.07
CA HIS A 165 32.00 -4.08 25.34
C HIS A 165 30.91 -5.04 24.84
N GLU A 166 31.03 -5.55 23.60
CA GLU A 166 30.10 -6.53 23.03
C GLU A 166 30.00 -7.79 23.90
N VAL A 167 31.14 -8.35 24.34
CA VAL A 167 31.15 -9.51 25.25
C VAL A 167 30.48 -9.17 26.58
N LEU A 168 30.75 -8.00 27.14
CA LEU A 168 30.13 -7.56 28.40
C LEU A 168 28.62 -7.37 28.25
N GLU A 169 28.15 -6.76 27.17
CA GLU A 169 26.72 -6.62 26.89
C GLU A 169 26.04 -7.98 26.72
N ALA A 170 26.64 -8.91 25.97
CA ALA A 170 26.13 -10.26 25.80
C ALA A 170 26.04 -10.99 27.15
N THR A 171 27.10 -10.94 27.95
CA THR A 171 27.11 -11.58 29.28
C THR A 171 26.10 -10.93 30.23
N HIS A 172 25.92 -9.61 30.16
CA HIS A 172 24.93 -8.89 30.95
C HIS A 172 23.50 -9.30 30.55
N ALA A 173 23.21 -9.42 29.25
CA ALA A 173 21.93 -9.91 28.76
C ALA A 173 21.64 -11.34 29.23
N ASP A 174 22.63 -12.23 29.16
CA ASP A 174 22.51 -13.61 29.65
C ASP A 174 22.27 -13.67 31.15
N LEU A 175 22.97 -12.85 31.94
CA LEU A 175 22.77 -12.76 33.38
C LEU A 175 21.36 -12.25 33.72
N LEU A 176 20.87 -11.22 33.03
CA LEU A 176 19.50 -10.73 33.20
C LEU A 176 18.46 -11.79 32.85
N ALA A 177 18.66 -12.55 31.78
CA ALA A 177 17.78 -13.66 31.41
C ALA A 177 17.76 -14.74 32.51
N ARG A 178 18.95 -15.12 33.02
CA ARG A 178 19.07 -16.11 34.11
C ARG A 178 18.41 -15.65 35.40
N VAL A 179 18.54 -14.36 35.76
CA VAL A 179 17.86 -13.79 36.93
C VAL A 179 16.35 -13.89 36.76
N LYS A 180 15.82 -13.47 35.61
CA LYS A 180 14.37 -13.58 35.31
C LYS A 180 13.87 -15.02 35.44
N THR A 181 14.56 -15.98 34.82
CA THR A 181 14.19 -17.39 34.92
C THR A 181 14.27 -17.90 36.36
N SER A 182 15.28 -17.49 37.13
CA SER A 182 15.40 -17.87 38.55
C SER A 182 14.26 -17.29 39.41
N GLU A 183 13.83 -16.05 39.13
CA GLU A 183 12.70 -15.41 39.79
C GLU A 183 11.40 -16.15 39.47
N GLU A 184 11.15 -16.48 38.20
CA GLU A 184 10.00 -17.28 37.76
C GLU A 184 9.97 -18.66 38.44
N GLN A 185 11.11 -19.36 38.47
CA GLN A 185 11.22 -20.66 39.17
C GLN A 185 10.96 -20.54 40.68
N THR A 186 11.39 -19.43 41.29
CA THR A 186 11.15 -19.19 42.72
C THR A 186 9.68 -18.95 42.99
N LEU A 187 8.99 -18.20 42.12
CA LEU A 187 7.54 -17.99 42.21
C LEU A 187 6.79 -19.32 42.06
N GLN A 188 7.13 -20.13 41.05
CA GLN A 188 6.54 -21.46 40.84
C GLN A 188 6.73 -22.37 42.07
N ARG A 189 7.95 -22.46 42.60
CA ARG A 189 8.21 -23.26 43.82
C ARG A 189 7.45 -22.76 45.05
N ARG A 190 7.23 -21.44 45.18
CA ARG A 190 6.42 -20.87 46.26
C ARG A 190 4.96 -21.26 46.13
N GLU A 191 4.41 -21.25 44.92
CA GLU A 191 3.05 -21.72 44.63
C GLU A 191 2.90 -23.23 44.92
N GLU A 192 3.82 -24.06 44.43
CA GLU A 192 3.84 -25.51 44.70
C GLU A 192 3.91 -25.83 46.20
N LEU A 193 4.76 -25.12 46.94
CA LEU A 193 4.88 -25.26 48.39
C LEU A 193 3.56 -24.88 49.08
N HIS A 194 2.94 -23.79 48.65
CA HIS A 194 1.68 -23.32 49.20
C HIS A 194 0.54 -24.32 48.96
N GLU A 195 0.42 -24.89 47.76
CA GLU A 195 -0.59 -25.90 47.45
C GLU A 195 -0.34 -27.21 48.21
N THR A 196 0.92 -27.64 48.32
CA THR A 196 1.27 -28.81 49.14
C THR A 196 0.95 -28.60 50.61
N ARG A 197 1.20 -27.39 51.14
CA ARG A 197 0.87 -27.03 52.53
C ARG A 197 -0.64 -27.03 52.76
N LYS A 198 -1.44 -26.46 51.86
CA LYS A 198 -2.90 -26.51 51.94
C LYS A 198 -3.42 -27.94 51.91
N ARG A 199 -2.92 -28.77 51.00
CA ARG A 199 -3.30 -30.18 50.88
C ARG A 199 -3.03 -30.93 52.17
N THR A 200 -1.79 -30.85 52.68
CA THR A 200 -1.40 -31.53 53.93
C THR A 200 -2.18 -31.03 55.15
N GLN A 201 -2.48 -29.72 55.24
CA GLN A 201 -3.35 -29.18 56.28
C GLN A 201 -4.77 -29.75 56.18
N THR A 202 -5.32 -29.86 54.98
CA THR A 202 -6.64 -30.45 54.74
C THR A 202 -6.65 -31.93 55.12
N GLU A 203 -5.64 -32.69 54.70
CA GLU A 203 -5.46 -34.10 55.07
C GLU A 203 -5.34 -34.28 56.59
N ALA A 204 -4.60 -33.39 57.27
CA ALA A 204 -4.49 -33.40 58.73
C ALA A 204 -5.84 -33.17 59.42
N LEU A 205 -6.67 -32.23 58.93
CA LEU A 205 -8.02 -32.00 59.44
C LEU A 205 -8.96 -33.19 59.20
N VAL A 206 -8.88 -33.81 58.03
CA VAL A 206 -9.63 -35.04 57.72
C VAL A 206 -9.22 -36.17 58.67
N ASN A 207 -7.91 -36.37 58.86
CA ASN A 207 -7.41 -37.41 59.77
C ASN A 207 -7.79 -37.12 61.23
N ALA A 208 -7.71 -35.87 61.69
CA ALA A 208 -8.17 -35.47 63.01
C ALA A 208 -9.67 -35.78 63.21
N SER A 209 -10.50 -35.51 62.19
CA SER A 209 -11.92 -35.84 62.21
C SER A 209 -12.15 -37.37 62.29
N ARG A 210 -11.36 -38.17 61.56
CA ARG A 210 -11.41 -39.64 61.63
C ARG A 210 -10.99 -40.16 63.00
N ILE A 211 -9.95 -39.61 63.60
CA ILE A 211 -9.50 -39.96 64.96
C ILE A 211 -10.62 -39.67 65.97
N ALA A 212 -11.23 -38.48 65.91
CA ALA A 212 -12.34 -38.12 66.78
C ALA A 212 -13.54 -39.09 66.62
N ALA A 213 -13.87 -39.49 65.39
CA ALA A 213 -14.92 -40.48 65.14
C ALA A 213 -14.57 -41.87 65.72
N HIS A 214 -13.31 -42.31 65.61
CA HIS A 214 -12.85 -43.55 66.22
C HIS A 214 -12.86 -43.48 67.75
N GLN A 215 -12.49 -42.34 68.35
CA GLN A 215 -12.56 -42.12 69.79
C GLN A 215 -14.00 -42.17 70.30
N ALA A 216 -14.93 -41.47 69.65
CA ALA A 216 -16.34 -41.49 70.01
C ALA A 216 -16.92 -42.92 69.96
N ARG A 217 -16.57 -43.69 68.93
CA ARG A 217 -16.98 -45.09 68.81
C ARG A 217 -16.38 -45.98 69.90
N LEU A 218 -15.12 -45.74 70.29
CA LEU A 218 -14.49 -46.47 71.39
C LEU A 218 -15.18 -46.16 72.73
N ASP A 219 -15.52 -44.90 72.97
CA ASP A 219 -16.21 -44.50 74.20
C ASP A 219 -17.64 -45.04 74.25
N GLU A 220 -18.36 -45.07 73.12
CA GLU A 220 -19.67 -45.73 73.01
C GLU A 220 -19.59 -47.23 73.35
N LEU A 221 -18.61 -47.94 72.77
CA LEU A 221 -18.40 -49.37 73.07
C LEU A 221 -18.00 -49.61 74.54
N ARG A 222 -17.22 -48.69 75.14
CA ARG A 222 -16.86 -48.77 76.56
C ARG A 222 -18.05 -48.55 77.47
N LEU A 223 -18.89 -47.54 77.17
CA LEU A 223 -20.12 -47.30 77.91
C LEU A 223 -21.06 -48.50 77.80
N GLY A 224 -21.27 -49.05 76.60
CA GLY A 224 -22.07 -50.25 76.42
C GLY A 224 -21.51 -51.46 77.18
N ALA A 225 -20.19 -51.66 77.20
CA ALA A 225 -19.57 -52.71 77.99
C ALA A 225 -19.78 -52.50 79.51
N GLN A 226 -19.69 -51.26 80.00
CA GLN A 226 -19.97 -50.93 81.39
C GLN A 226 -21.43 -51.18 81.77
N ASP A 227 -22.37 -50.84 80.88
CA ASP A 227 -23.81 -51.09 81.10
C ASP A 227 -24.10 -52.59 81.18
N GLU A 228 -23.51 -53.39 80.29
CA GLU A 228 -23.63 -54.86 80.33
C GLU A 228 -22.98 -55.46 81.58
N GLU A 229 -21.79 -54.99 81.97
CA GLU A 229 -21.14 -55.40 83.23
C GLU A 229 -22.01 -55.07 84.45
N ALA A 230 -22.62 -53.87 84.48
CA ALA A 230 -23.54 -53.48 85.54
C ALA A 230 -24.81 -54.34 85.57
N SER A 231 -25.36 -54.67 84.40
CA SER A 231 -26.49 -55.59 84.25
C SER A 231 -26.15 -56.99 84.78
N LEU A 232 -25.00 -57.54 84.39
CA LEU A 232 -24.51 -58.83 84.87
C LEU A 232 -24.28 -58.82 86.39
N ALA A 233 -23.67 -57.77 86.93
CA ALA A 233 -23.48 -57.61 88.38
C ALA A 233 -24.82 -57.55 89.15
N SER A 234 -25.82 -56.86 88.60
CA SER A 234 -27.18 -56.82 89.15
C SER A 234 -27.85 -58.20 89.10
N MET A 235 -27.74 -58.91 87.97
CA MET A 235 -28.23 -60.30 87.85
C MET A 235 -27.54 -61.24 88.83
N GLU A 236 -26.23 -61.09 89.03
CA GLU A 236 -25.44 -61.87 89.98
C GLU A 236 -25.85 -61.57 91.42
N SER A 237 -26.01 -60.29 91.79
CA SER A 237 -26.54 -59.89 93.09
C SER A 237 -27.94 -60.45 93.31
N GLY A 238 -28.83 -60.35 92.32
CA GLY A 238 -30.16 -60.94 92.38
C GLY A 238 -30.12 -62.48 92.51
N ALA A 239 -29.16 -63.15 91.88
CA ALA A 239 -28.94 -64.59 92.05
C ALA A 239 -28.42 -64.94 93.45
N LYS A 240 -27.48 -64.14 93.98
CA LYS A 240 -26.98 -64.25 95.36
C LYS A 240 -28.09 -64.04 96.37
N ASP A 241 -28.97 -63.06 96.18
CA ASP A 241 -30.14 -62.83 97.04
C ASP A 241 -31.12 -64.00 97.01
N ARG A 242 -31.42 -64.55 95.83
CA ARG A 242 -32.23 -65.78 95.72
C ARG A 242 -31.57 -66.94 96.47
N LEU A 243 -30.25 -67.10 96.34
CA LEU A 243 -29.49 -68.13 97.07
C LEU A 243 -29.52 -67.90 98.59
N ARG A 244 -29.39 -66.65 99.05
CA ARG A 244 -29.51 -66.27 100.46
C ARG A 244 -30.88 -66.64 101.02
N VAL A 245 -31.96 -66.31 100.30
CA VAL A 245 -33.34 -66.68 100.71
C VAL A 245 -33.48 -68.20 100.81
N LEU A 246 -32.96 -68.97 99.84
CA LEU A 246 -32.94 -70.43 99.93
C LEU A 246 -32.12 -70.94 101.13
N GLY A 247 -30.99 -70.29 101.43
CA GLY A 247 -30.16 -70.58 102.59
C GLY A 247 -30.84 -70.27 103.93
N GLU A 248 -31.61 -69.19 104.01
CA GLU A 248 -32.40 -68.82 105.19
C GLU A 248 -33.57 -69.79 105.41
N VAL A 249 -34.25 -70.20 104.33
CA VAL A 249 -35.27 -71.27 104.38
C VAL A 249 -34.65 -72.60 104.83
N ALA A 250 -33.43 -72.92 104.39
CA ALA A 250 -32.71 -74.12 104.81
C ALA A 250 -32.19 -74.04 106.27
N ALA A 251 -31.71 -72.89 106.73
CA ALA A 251 -31.23 -72.68 108.10
C ALA A 251 -32.36 -72.69 109.13
N ALA A 252 -33.55 -72.20 108.77
CA ALA A 252 -34.77 -72.33 109.60
C ALA A 252 -35.19 -73.80 109.82
N HIS A 253 -34.65 -74.74 109.03
CA HIS A 253 -34.83 -76.19 109.23
C HIS A 253 -33.78 -76.83 110.16
N CYS A 254 -32.67 -76.15 110.52
CA CYS A 254 -31.53 -76.78 111.21
C CYS A 254 -30.84 -75.87 112.27
N CYS A 255 -31.47 -75.56 113.42
CA CYS A 255 -30.74 -75.52 114.71
C CYS A 255 -31.64 -75.30 115.96
N PRO A 256 -31.34 -75.97 117.10
CA PRO A 256 -32.05 -75.85 118.39
C PRO A 256 -31.44 -74.81 119.37
N ARG A 257 -32.27 -74.28 120.28
CA ARG A 257 -31.93 -73.47 121.50
C ARG A 257 -31.36 -74.37 122.62
N PRO A 258 -30.57 -73.91 123.63
CA PRO A 258 -30.92 -72.79 124.54
C PRO A 258 -29.81 -71.97 125.25
N ASP A 259 -30.28 -70.81 125.75
CA ASP A 259 -30.01 -69.94 126.92
C ASP A 259 -28.66 -69.70 127.66
N ARG A 260 -28.48 -68.37 127.86
CA ARG A 260 -27.66 -67.46 128.70
C ARG A 260 -27.27 -67.96 130.12
N ILE A 261 -26.19 -67.48 130.78
CA ILE A 261 -25.98 -66.10 131.32
C ILE A 261 -24.50 -65.83 131.75
N SER A 262 -24.08 -64.54 131.65
CA SER A 262 -23.00 -63.78 132.36
C SER A 262 -21.53 -64.05 131.95
N ALA A 263 -20.57 -63.11 132.01
CA ALA A 263 -20.49 -61.65 132.16
C ALA A 263 -19.02 -61.23 131.87
N GLY A 264 -18.77 -59.95 131.54
CA GLY A 264 -17.46 -59.28 131.66
C GLY A 264 -16.55 -59.32 130.42
N VAL A 265 -15.55 -58.47 130.16
CA VAL A 265 -15.01 -57.15 130.57
C VAL A 265 -13.94 -56.81 129.48
N TYR A 266 -13.37 -55.59 129.45
CA TYR A 266 -12.06 -55.16 128.87
C TYR A 266 -12.05 -54.60 127.41
N THR A 267 -11.89 -53.26 127.22
CA THR A 267 -10.64 -52.45 126.95
C THR A 267 -10.08 -52.61 125.53
N GLN A 268 -9.32 -51.71 124.88
CA GLN A 268 -8.90 -50.31 124.98
C GLN A 268 -7.81 -50.17 123.87
N ALA A 269 -7.54 -48.95 123.40
CA ALA A 269 -6.31 -48.51 122.70
C ALA A 269 -6.11 -48.97 121.23
N ALA A 270 -5.45 -48.22 120.34
CA ALA A 270 -5.02 -46.82 120.23
C ALA A 270 -4.39 -46.68 118.82
N GLN A 271 -4.48 -45.47 118.23
CA GLN A 271 -3.42 -44.72 117.51
C GLN A 271 -2.52 -45.45 116.48
N ARG A 272 -2.09 -44.93 115.32
CA ARG A 272 -1.93 -43.58 114.74
C ARG A 272 -1.20 -43.76 113.38
N PHE A 273 -1.12 -42.67 112.60
CA PHE A 273 -0.01 -42.31 111.68
C PHE A 273 0.04 -43.02 110.30
N VAL A 274 0.38 -42.41 109.15
CA VAL A 274 0.77 -41.03 108.77
C VAL A 274 0.94 -40.94 107.23
N ARG A 275 0.82 -39.72 106.65
CA ARG A 275 1.54 -39.20 105.44
C ARG A 275 1.20 -39.79 104.04
N VAL A 276 1.40 -39.14 102.88
CA VAL A 276 1.69 -37.74 102.45
C VAL A 276 1.67 -37.70 100.90
N CYS A 277 1.37 -36.51 100.36
CA CYS A 277 1.75 -35.90 99.06
C CYS A 277 1.42 -36.49 97.67
N LEU A 278 1.10 -35.50 96.81
CA LEU A 278 1.12 -35.40 95.33
C LEU A 278 -0.06 -35.99 94.57
#